data_AF-A0A345XVE0-F1
#
_entry.id   AF-A0A345XVE0-F1
#
_cell.length_a   1.000
_cell.length_b   1.000
_cell.length_c   1.000
_cell.angle_alpha   90.00
_cell.angle_beta   90.00
_cell.angle_gamma   90.00
#
_symmetry.space_group_name_H-M   'P 1'
#
loop_
_entity.id
_entity.type
_entity.pdbx_description
1 polymer ?
#
loop_
_entity_poly.entity_id
_entity_poly.type
_entity_poly.pdbx_seq_one_letter_code
_entity_poly.pdbx_strand_id
1 'polypeptide(L)'
;MRKIFVDCGANLGHVLHDFINALPDHDFYAFEPNAELLPSLHTEIQRTGHPRVHVLNSAVWTHDGTIDLFLGHHESSTVMPGKRVPPVYDQQIDYAAPVPVPAVDFSAWLRRTAAPDDEVTVKMDIEGAEYPVLSRMLHDGTLGLITTLHIEWHHDRFPAMPRAEHDQLFAEVSARIDVREWE
;
A
#
# COMPACT_ATOMS: atom_id res chain seq x y z
N MET A 1 21.41 -10.83 -2.74
CA MET A 1 20.47 -9.92 -3.42
C MET A 1 19.27 -10.66 -3.96
N ARG A 2 18.20 -10.71 -3.16
CA ARG A 2 16.86 -11.04 -3.64
C ARG A 2 16.26 -9.83 -4.33
N LYS A 3 15.28 -10.07 -5.19
CA LYS A 3 14.44 -9.03 -5.77
C LYS A 3 13.05 -9.18 -5.19
N ILE A 4 12.55 -8.15 -4.53
CA ILE A 4 11.29 -8.18 -3.80
C ILE A 4 10.37 -7.12 -4.39
N PHE A 5 9.15 -7.51 -4.71
CA PHE A 5 8.08 -6.59 -5.04
C PHE A 5 7.01 -6.64 -3.95
N VAL A 6 6.63 -5.49 -3.42
CA VAL A 6 5.59 -5.36 -2.41
C VAL A 6 4.46 -4.51 -2.95
N ASP A 7 3.27 -5.08 -3.04
CA ASP A 7 2.04 -4.38 -3.41
C ASP A 7 1.25 -4.04 -2.16
N CYS A 8 1.28 -2.76 -1.77
CA CYS A 8 0.46 -2.21 -0.71
C CYS A 8 -0.84 -1.66 -1.32
N GLY A 9 -1.96 -2.33 -1.03
CA GLY A 9 -3.26 -2.06 -1.64
C GLY A 9 -3.43 -2.80 -2.97
N ALA A 10 -3.32 -4.13 -2.90
CA ALA A 10 -3.36 -4.99 -4.09
C ALA A 10 -4.75 -5.09 -4.75
N ASN A 11 -5.81 -4.71 -4.04
CA ASN A 11 -7.16 -4.59 -4.54
C ASN A 11 -7.64 -5.90 -5.24
N LEU A 12 -8.22 -5.81 -6.43
CA LEU A 12 -8.65 -6.95 -7.24
C LEU A 12 -7.50 -7.77 -7.82
N GLY A 13 -6.25 -7.30 -7.74
CA GLY A 13 -5.04 -8.00 -8.20
C GLY A 13 -4.62 -7.76 -9.65
N HIS A 14 -5.30 -6.88 -10.39
CA HIS A 14 -4.98 -6.62 -11.81
C HIS A 14 -3.58 -6.02 -12.00
N VAL A 15 -3.23 -5.00 -11.20
CA VAL A 15 -1.91 -4.37 -11.25
C VAL A 15 -0.82 -5.35 -10.84
N LEU A 16 -1.04 -6.10 -9.75
CA LEU A 16 -0.11 -7.13 -9.30
C LEU A 16 0.14 -8.20 -10.37
N HIS A 17 -0.90 -8.63 -11.09
CA HIS A 17 -0.79 -9.59 -12.17
C HIS A 17 0.20 -9.13 -13.24
N ASP A 18 0.11 -7.88 -13.67
CA ASP A 18 0.99 -7.29 -14.67
C ASP A 18 2.44 -7.22 -14.17
N PHE A 19 2.64 -6.81 -12.91
CA PHE A 19 3.97 -6.80 -12.30
C PHE A 19 4.58 -8.20 -12.18
N ILE A 20 3.79 -9.21 -11.82
CA ILE A 20 4.25 -10.61 -11.76
C ILE A 20 4.76 -11.06 -13.13
N ASN A 21 4.02 -10.76 -14.19
CA ASN A 21 4.43 -11.13 -15.56
C ASN A 21 5.67 -10.35 -16.03
N ALA A 22 5.80 -9.08 -15.66
CA ALA A 22 6.93 -8.24 -16.03
C ALA A 22 8.21 -8.56 -15.22
N LEU A 23 8.07 -9.09 -14.01
CA LEU A 23 9.15 -9.28 -13.04
C LEU A 23 9.23 -10.74 -12.54
N PRO A 24 9.38 -11.74 -13.42
CA PRO A 24 9.24 -13.17 -13.08
C PRO A 24 10.29 -13.70 -12.08
N ASP A 25 11.37 -12.96 -11.85
CA ASP A 25 12.42 -13.34 -10.91
C ASP A 25 12.20 -12.80 -9.48
N HIS A 26 11.15 -12.01 -9.22
CA HIS A 26 10.92 -11.40 -7.91
C HIS A 26 10.17 -12.32 -6.94
N ASP A 27 10.36 -12.11 -5.64
CA ASP A 27 9.45 -12.55 -4.59
C ASP A 27 8.35 -11.47 -4.45
N PHE A 28 7.08 -11.87 -4.40
CA PHE A 28 5.96 -10.93 -4.30
C PHE A 28 5.26 -11.01 -2.94
N TYR A 29 4.95 -9.87 -2.37
CA TYR A 29 4.11 -9.73 -1.18
C TYR A 29 2.97 -8.75 -1.48
N ALA A 30 1.73 -9.16 -1.26
CA ALA A 30 0.55 -8.37 -1.57
C ALA A 30 -0.29 -8.17 -0.31
N PHE A 31 -0.61 -6.92 0.01
CA PHE A 31 -1.44 -6.54 1.14
C PHE A 31 -2.80 -6.05 0.67
N GLU A 32 -3.87 -6.67 1.16
CA GLU A 32 -5.24 -6.26 0.89
C GLU A 32 -6.11 -6.42 2.16
N PRO A 33 -6.57 -5.32 2.79
CA PRO A 33 -7.37 -5.40 4.01
C PRO A 33 -8.80 -5.93 3.78
N ASN A 34 -9.41 -5.64 2.62
CA ASN A 34 -10.78 -6.05 2.34
C ASN A 34 -10.85 -7.52 1.94
N ALA A 35 -11.36 -8.35 2.85
CA ALA A 35 -11.53 -9.78 2.65
C ALA A 35 -12.41 -10.13 1.43
N GLU A 36 -13.33 -9.24 1.04
CA GLU A 36 -14.21 -9.45 -0.12
C GLU A 36 -13.46 -9.39 -1.46
N LEU A 37 -12.31 -8.72 -1.53
CA LEU A 37 -11.51 -8.60 -2.75
C LEU A 37 -10.53 -9.78 -2.93
N LEU A 38 -10.22 -10.50 -1.85
CA LEU A 38 -9.26 -11.60 -1.87
C LEU A 38 -9.56 -12.68 -2.91
N PRO A 39 -10.81 -13.14 -3.14
CA PRO A 39 -11.09 -14.14 -4.17
C PRO A 39 -10.67 -13.69 -5.58
N SER A 40 -10.86 -12.41 -5.91
CA SER A 40 -10.39 -11.83 -7.18
C SER A 40 -8.87 -11.79 -7.23
N LEU A 41 -8.24 -11.24 -6.20
CA LEU A 41 -6.78 -11.16 -6.08
C LEU A 41 -6.11 -12.53 -6.25
N HIS A 42 -6.61 -13.56 -5.56
CA HIS A 42 -6.08 -14.92 -5.68
C HIS A 42 -6.29 -15.50 -7.08
N THR A 43 -7.42 -15.19 -7.73
CA THR A 43 -7.69 -15.61 -9.10
C THR A 43 -6.68 -15.00 -10.07
N GLU A 44 -6.40 -13.70 -9.95
CA GLU A 44 -5.43 -13.02 -10.80
C GLU A 44 -4.01 -13.54 -10.58
N ILE A 45 -3.60 -13.78 -9.33
CA ILE A 45 -2.30 -14.38 -9.01
C ILE A 45 -2.20 -15.79 -9.61
N GLN A 46 -3.22 -16.63 -9.45
CA GLN A 46 -3.21 -18.01 -9.97
C GLN A 46 -3.02 -18.06 -11.49
N ARG A 47 -3.58 -17.08 -12.24
CA ARG A 47 -3.43 -17.00 -13.70
C ARG A 47 -1.99 -16.74 -14.16
N THR A 48 -1.15 -16.14 -13.32
CA THR A 48 0.27 -15.92 -13.63
C THR A 48 1.09 -17.21 -13.54
N GLY A 49 0.63 -18.20 -12.76
CA GLY A 49 1.40 -19.41 -12.44
C GLY A 49 2.66 -19.15 -11.60
N HIS A 50 2.84 -17.95 -11.04
CA HIS A 50 4.06 -17.58 -10.34
C HIS A 50 4.13 -18.22 -8.95
N PRO A 51 5.23 -18.92 -8.59
CA PRO A 51 5.28 -19.75 -7.38
C PRO A 51 5.59 -18.98 -6.09
N ARG A 52 6.06 -17.73 -6.18
CA ARG A 52 6.57 -16.95 -5.03
C ARG A 52 5.75 -15.68 -4.82
N VAL A 53 4.46 -15.87 -4.54
CA VAL A 53 3.52 -14.78 -4.23
C VAL A 53 2.87 -15.04 -2.89
N HIS A 54 2.98 -14.07 -1.97
CA HIS A 54 2.45 -14.14 -0.62
C HIS A 54 1.36 -13.08 -0.45
N VAL A 55 0.13 -13.50 -0.19
CA VAL A 55 -1.00 -12.60 0.08
C VAL A 55 -1.21 -12.46 1.59
N LEU A 56 -1.29 -11.22 2.07
CA LEU A 56 -1.56 -10.85 3.45
C LEU A 56 -2.90 -10.10 3.52
N ASN A 57 -3.90 -10.70 4.19
CA ASN A 57 -5.17 -10.02 4.45
C ASN A 57 -5.04 -9.06 5.63
N SER A 58 -4.42 -7.90 5.39
CA SER A 58 -4.16 -6.89 6.41
C SER A 58 -3.94 -5.53 5.79
N ALA A 59 -4.36 -4.48 6.50
CA ALA A 59 -4.01 -3.11 6.19
C ALA A 59 -2.51 -2.86 6.45
N VAL A 60 -1.88 -2.10 5.56
CA VAL A 60 -0.54 -1.56 5.74
C VAL A 60 -0.65 -0.35 6.67
N TRP A 61 -0.03 -0.44 7.85
CA TRP A 61 -0.20 0.58 8.89
C TRP A 61 1.08 0.82 9.70
N THR A 62 0.94 1.59 10.79
CA THR A 62 2.04 1.99 11.68
C THR A 62 2.23 1.06 12.86
N HIS A 63 1.33 0.13 13.13
CA HIS A 63 1.47 -0.84 14.22
C HIS A 63 0.66 -2.10 13.92
N ASP A 64 1.10 -3.22 14.46
CA ASP A 64 0.34 -4.47 14.41
C ASP A 64 -0.93 -4.34 15.26
N GLY A 65 -2.04 -4.92 14.79
CA GLY A 65 -3.27 -4.95 15.57
C GLY A 65 -4.53 -5.04 14.69
N THR A 66 -5.54 -4.26 15.08
CA THR A 66 -6.80 -4.12 14.35
C THR A 66 -7.04 -2.65 14.09
N ILE A 67 -7.47 -2.33 12.87
CA ILE A 67 -7.85 -0.98 12.46
C ILE A 67 -9.21 -1.01 11.78
N ASP A 68 -9.94 0.09 11.87
CA ASP A 68 -11.20 0.28 11.18
C ASP A 68 -10.95 0.59 9.70
N LEU A 69 -11.47 -0.26 8.82
CA LEU A 69 -11.56 0.00 7.39
C LEU A 69 -12.92 0.62 7.07
N PHE A 70 -12.93 1.82 6.51
CA PHE A 70 -14.13 2.47 6.02
C PHE A 70 -14.34 2.09 4.55
N LEU A 71 -15.43 1.37 4.28
CA LEU A 71 -15.72 0.85 2.94
C LEU A 71 -16.36 1.91 2.06
N GLY A 72 -15.88 2.03 0.83
CA GLY A 72 -16.50 2.80 -0.25
C GLY A 72 -16.48 1.99 -1.54
N HIS A 73 -16.35 2.65 -2.69
CA HIS A 73 -15.90 1.96 -3.90
C HIS A 73 -14.60 1.18 -3.60
N HIS A 74 -14.37 0.04 -4.26
CA HIS A 74 -13.21 -0.80 -3.94
C HIS A 74 -11.88 -0.06 -4.16
N GLU A 75 -11.83 0.86 -5.13
CA GLU A 75 -10.73 1.82 -5.39
C GLU A 75 -10.86 3.11 -4.54
N SER A 76 -11.50 3.05 -3.38
CA SER A 76 -11.64 4.21 -2.51
C SER A 76 -11.73 3.92 -1.02
N SER A 77 -11.82 2.64 -0.62
CA SER A 77 -11.86 2.24 0.78
C SER A 77 -10.58 2.68 1.50
N THR A 78 -10.70 3.11 2.76
CA THR A 78 -9.58 3.75 3.47
C THR A 78 -9.62 3.43 4.96
N VAL A 79 -8.46 3.43 5.60
CA VAL A 79 -8.34 3.41 7.07
C VAL A 79 -8.24 4.82 7.66
N MET A 80 -8.27 5.85 6.82
CA MET A 80 -8.15 7.25 7.20
C MET A 80 -9.51 7.95 7.23
N PRO A 81 -9.82 8.75 8.26
CA PRO A 81 -11.04 9.53 8.30
C PRO A 81 -10.98 10.71 7.33
N GLY A 82 -12.15 11.15 6.84
CA GLY A 82 -12.30 12.43 6.15
C GLY A 82 -11.82 12.47 4.69
N LYS A 83 -11.63 11.30 4.06
CA LYS A 83 -11.40 11.19 2.62
C LYS A 83 -12.67 11.60 1.88
N ARG A 84 -12.52 12.43 0.85
CA ARG A 84 -13.56 12.69 -0.15
C ARG A 84 -13.39 11.71 -1.30
N VAL A 85 -14.50 11.09 -1.68
CA VAL A 85 -14.54 10.23 -2.87
C VAL A 85 -14.76 11.11 -4.11
N PRO A 86 -13.96 10.95 -5.18
CA PRO A 86 -14.18 11.65 -6.43
C PRO A 86 -15.61 11.40 -6.99
N PRO A 87 -16.26 12.38 -7.63
CA PRO A 87 -17.62 12.23 -8.15
C PRO A 87 -17.80 11.15 -9.24
N VAL A 88 -16.70 10.61 -9.77
CA VAL A 88 -16.73 9.53 -10.77
C VAL A 88 -17.24 8.21 -10.20
N TYR A 89 -17.10 8.01 -8.87
CA TYR A 89 -17.59 6.82 -8.20
C TYR A 89 -19.02 7.03 -7.69
N ASP A 90 -19.86 6.03 -7.94
CA ASP A 90 -21.25 5.99 -7.51
C ASP A 90 -21.42 5.64 -6.02
N GLN A 91 -20.39 5.04 -5.41
CA GLN A 91 -20.34 4.65 -4.00
C GLN A 91 -19.45 5.58 -3.17
N GLN A 92 -20.05 6.24 -2.17
CA GLN A 92 -19.34 7.02 -1.15
C GLN A 92 -18.81 6.13 -0.03
N ILE A 93 -17.85 6.64 0.75
CA ILE A 93 -17.33 5.93 1.92
C ILE A 93 -18.35 5.94 3.05
N ASP A 94 -18.65 4.77 3.61
CA ASP A 94 -19.45 4.60 4.81
C ASP A 94 -18.57 4.72 6.07
N TYR A 95 -18.54 5.92 6.63
CA TYR A 95 -17.87 6.19 7.90
C TYR A 95 -18.67 5.75 9.13
N ALA A 96 -19.95 5.40 8.97
CA ALA A 96 -20.83 5.03 10.08
C ALA A 96 -20.76 3.53 10.43
N ALA A 97 -20.34 2.68 9.48
CA ALA A 97 -20.21 1.24 9.67
C ALA A 97 -18.81 0.73 9.25
N PRO A 98 -17.73 1.11 9.98
CA PRO A 98 -16.41 0.58 9.71
C PRO A 98 -16.35 -0.95 9.91
N VAL A 99 -15.49 -1.60 9.12
CA VAL A 99 -15.17 -3.02 9.25
C VAL A 99 -13.81 -3.15 9.93
N PRO A 100 -13.72 -3.79 11.11
CA PRO A 100 -12.43 -4.02 11.76
C PRO A 100 -11.61 -5.05 10.97
N VAL A 101 -10.40 -4.70 10.57
CA VAL A 101 -9.49 -5.55 9.80
C VAL A 101 -8.12 -5.68 10.49
N PRO A 102 -7.37 -6.77 10.26
CA PRO A 102 -5.99 -6.86 10.73
C PRO A 102 -5.13 -5.72 10.15
N ALA A 103 -4.22 -5.19 10.95
CA ALA A 103 -3.24 -4.19 10.56
C ALA A 103 -1.83 -4.71 10.84
N VAL A 104 -0.89 -4.37 9.97
CA VAL A 104 0.53 -4.70 10.10
C VAL A 104 1.35 -3.43 10.26
N ASP A 105 2.30 -3.43 11.19
CA ASP A 105 3.38 -2.45 11.23
C ASP A 105 4.29 -2.66 10.00
N PHE A 106 4.07 -1.87 8.96
CA PHE A 106 4.79 -2.05 7.70
C PHE A 106 6.29 -1.83 7.84
N SER A 107 6.70 -0.85 8.65
CA SER A 107 8.10 -0.58 8.94
C SER A 107 8.76 -1.79 9.60
N ALA A 108 8.13 -2.34 10.64
CA ALA A 108 8.66 -3.52 11.34
C ALA A 108 8.61 -4.78 10.47
N TRP A 109 7.57 -4.94 9.64
CA TRP A 109 7.46 -6.04 8.68
C TRP A 109 8.59 -5.99 7.65
N LEU A 110 8.83 -4.83 7.02
CA LEU A 110 9.86 -4.69 6.00
C LEU A 110 11.26 -4.99 6.57
N ARG A 111 11.54 -4.50 7.80
CA ARG A 111 12.79 -4.78 8.52
C ARG A 111 13.04 -6.28 8.74
N ARG A 112 11.99 -7.09 8.91
CA ARG A 112 12.11 -8.54 9.08
C ARG A 112 12.21 -9.30 7.76
N THR A 113 11.73 -8.71 6.67
CA THR A 113 11.58 -9.38 5.37
C THR A 113 12.74 -9.10 4.40
N ALA A 114 13.28 -7.88 4.43
CA ALA A 114 14.32 -7.41 3.52
C ALA A 114 15.66 -7.20 4.23
N ALA A 115 16.75 -7.53 3.53
CA ALA A 115 18.10 -7.18 3.93
C ALA A 115 18.58 -5.92 3.20
N PRO A 116 19.59 -5.19 3.72
CA PRO A 116 20.13 -4.00 3.05
C PRO A 116 20.71 -4.24 1.64
N ASP A 117 21.02 -5.48 1.27
CA ASP A 117 21.53 -5.87 -0.06
C ASP A 117 20.42 -6.40 -1.00
N ASP A 118 19.16 -6.40 -0.59
CA ASP A 118 18.03 -6.75 -1.45
C ASP A 118 17.61 -5.57 -2.33
N GLU A 119 17.09 -5.88 -3.52
CA GLU A 119 16.44 -4.91 -4.40
C GLU A 119 14.95 -4.93 -4.09
N VAL A 120 14.43 -3.87 -3.45
CA VAL A 120 13.03 -3.81 -2.99
C VAL A 120 12.27 -2.73 -3.75
N THR A 121 11.26 -3.15 -4.48
CA THR A 121 10.27 -2.27 -5.11
C THR A 121 8.98 -2.33 -4.33
N VAL A 122 8.43 -1.18 -3.96
CA VAL A 122 7.13 -1.07 -3.28
C VAL A 122 6.18 -0.29 -4.18
N LYS A 123 5.00 -0.83 -4.48
CA LYS A 123 3.83 -0.07 -4.94
C LYS A 123 2.99 0.26 -3.73
N MET A 124 2.68 1.54 -3.52
CA MET A 124 1.92 2.01 -2.38
C MET A 124 0.77 2.90 -2.85
N ASP A 125 -0.43 2.33 -2.78
CA ASP A 125 -1.68 3.06 -2.96
C ASP A 125 -2.65 2.42 -1.97
N ILE A 126 -2.77 3.10 -0.83
CA ILE A 126 -3.47 2.67 0.39
C ILE A 126 -4.36 3.80 0.92
N GLU A 127 -4.76 4.67 0.00
CA GLU A 127 -5.89 5.58 0.13
C GLU A 127 -5.81 6.55 1.31
N GLY A 128 -4.63 7.14 1.50
CA GLY A 128 -4.31 8.12 2.54
C GLY A 128 -3.40 7.59 3.63
N ALA A 129 -3.31 6.27 3.80
CA ALA A 129 -2.42 5.67 4.79
C ALA A 129 -0.93 5.80 4.43
N GLU A 130 -0.58 6.27 3.23
CA GLU A 130 0.79 6.50 2.79
C GLU A 130 1.52 7.45 3.75
N TYR A 131 0.84 8.52 4.17
CA TYR A 131 1.42 9.58 5.00
C TYR A 131 1.89 9.08 6.37
N PRO A 132 1.02 8.46 7.21
CA PRO A 132 1.47 7.93 8.49
C PRO A 132 2.47 6.78 8.34
N VAL A 133 2.34 5.93 7.32
CA VAL A 133 3.26 4.81 7.07
C VAL A 133 4.65 5.32 6.70
N LEU A 134 4.77 6.22 5.71
CA LEU A 134 6.06 6.76 5.28
C LEU A 134 6.71 7.62 6.38
N SER A 135 5.93 8.40 7.12
CA SER A 135 6.42 9.14 8.30
C SER A 135 7.02 8.20 9.34
N ARG A 136 6.36 7.06 9.60
CA ARG A 136 6.88 6.03 10.51
C ARG A 136 8.15 5.38 9.96
N MET A 137 8.21 5.08 8.66
CA MET A 137 9.40 4.48 8.05
C MET A 137 10.61 5.41 8.05
N LEU A 138 10.38 6.72 7.90
CA LEU A 138 11.41 7.75 8.04
C LEU A 138 11.97 7.78 9.46
N HIS A 139 11.09 7.80 10.46
CA HIS A 139 11.48 7.78 11.87
C HIS A 139 12.25 6.49 12.22
N ASP A 140 11.80 5.34 11.73
CA ASP A 140 12.40 4.05 12.04
C ASP A 140 13.67 3.74 11.22
N GLY A 141 13.96 4.56 10.20
CA GLY A 141 15.06 4.34 9.26
C GLY A 141 14.87 3.14 8.33
N THR A 142 13.65 2.62 8.18
CA THR A 142 13.34 1.47 7.29
C THR A 142 13.07 1.90 5.86
N LEU A 143 12.85 3.20 5.61
CA LEU A 143 12.72 3.72 4.24
C LEU A 143 13.94 3.37 3.38
N GLY A 144 15.14 3.36 3.97
CA GLY A 144 16.38 3.00 3.26
C GLY A 144 16.49 1.53 2.84
N LEU A 145 15.53 0.67 3.20
CA LEU A 145 15.41 -0.69 2.69
C LEU A 145 14.68 -0.73 1.34
N ILE A 146 14.03 0.35 0.92
CA ILE A 146 13.31 0.45 -0.35
C ILE A 146 14.27 0.99 -1.41
N THR A 147 14.40 0.30 -2.54
CA THR A 147 15.12 0.77 -3.71
C THR A 147 14.25 1.72 -4.54
N THR A 148 13.00 1.32 -4.82
CA THR A 148 12.05 2.09 -5.62
C THR A 148 10.68 2.10 -4.95
N LEU A 149 10.06 3.28 -4.84
CA LEU A 149 8.69 3.47 -4.37
C LEU A 149 7.82 3.98 -5.51
N HIS A 150 6.92 3.14 -6.02
CA HIS A 150 5.77 3.56 -6.81
C HIS A 150 4.65 3.98 -5.88
N ILE A 151 4.11 5.20 -6.00
CA ILE A 151 3.14 5.73 -5.03
C ILE A 151 2.07 6.61 -5.67
N GLU A 152 0.81 6.40 -5.27
CA GLU A 152 -0.28 7.33 -5.53
C GLU A 152 -0.48 8.23 -4.30
N TRP A 153 -0.29 9.53 -4.47
CA TRP A 153 -0.39 10.48 -3.37
C TRP A 153 -1.82 10.98 -3.19
N HIS A 154 -2.47 10.53 -2.13
CA HIS A 154 -3.89 10.81 -1.90
C HIS A 154 -4.22 12.15 -1.20
N HIS A 155 -3.28 13.11 -1.07
CA HIS A 155 -3.51 14.29 -0.20
C HIS A 155 -4.69 15.16 -0.67
N ASP A 156 -4.93 15.25 -1.97
CA ASP A 156 -5.99 16.05 -2.59
C ASP A 156 -7.40 15.54 -2.22
N ARG A 157 -7.49 14.26 -1.86
CA ARG A 157 -8.70 13.61 -1.35
C ARG A 157 -8.96 13.92 0.13
N PHE A 158 -8.01 14.50 0.88
CA PHE A 158 -8.17 14.83 2.30
C PHE A 158 -8.19 16.35 2.55
N PRO A 159 -9.37 16.99 2.70
CA PRO A 159 -9.48 18.45 2.91
C PRO A 159 -8.74 18.96 4.15
N ALA A 160 -8.61 18.11 5.17
CA ALA A 160 -7.96 18.44 6.42
C ALA A 160 -6.43 18.34 6.36
N MET A 161 -5.87 17.72 5.31
CA MET A 161 -4.44 17.57 5.13
C MET A 161 -3.86 18.83 4.47
N PRO A 162 -2.99 19.60 5.15
CA PRO A 162 -2.37 20.77 4.54
C PRO A 162 -1.44 20.35 3.41
N ARG A 163 -1.50 21.07 2.28
CA ARG A 163 -0.57 20.88 1.15
C ARG A 163 0.91 20.90 1.58
N ALA A 164 1.26 21.75 2.55
CA ALA A 164 2.62 21.84 3.07
C ALA A 164 3.10 20.56 3.78
N GLU A 165 2.19 19.80 4.41
CA GLU A 165 2.52 18.52 5.05
C GLU A 165 2.88 17.47 3.98
N HIS A 166 2.10 17.43 2.90
CA HIS A 166 2.41 16.60 1.74
C HIS A 166 3.76 17.00 1.11
N ASP A 167 3.96 18.28 0.81
CA ASP A 167 5.20 18.76 0.17
C ASP A 167 6.45 18.43 1.03
N GLN A 168 6.34 18.55 2.35
CA GLN A 168 7.43 18.20 3.27
C GLN A 168 7.73 16.70 3.22
N LEU A 169 6.71 15.85 3.40
CA LEU A 169 6.91 14.40 3.41
C LEU A 169 7.45 13.90 2.06
N PHE A 170 6.89 14.40 0.96
CA PHE A 170 7.35 14.09 -0.39
C PHE A 170 8.84 14.43 -0.57
N ALA A 171 9.27 15.62 -0.14
CA ALA A 171 10.67 16.04 -0.22
C ALA A 171 11.59 15.14 0.63
N GLU A 172 11.16 14.78 1.85
CA GLU A 172 11.92 13.92 2.75
C GLU A 172 12.08 12.48 2.25
N VAL A 173 11.04 11.93 1.61
CA VAL A 173 11.07 10.59 1.01
C VAL A 173 11.91 10.59 -0.26
N SER A 174 11.67 11.54 -1.18
CA SER A 174 12.37 11.65 -2.46
C SER A 174 13.86 11.98 -2.32
N ALA A 175 14.27 12.57 -1.20
CA ALA A 175 15.68 12.79 -0.90
C ALA A 175 16.44 11.49 -0.53
N ARG A 176 15.73 10.38 -0.26
CA ARG A 176 16.30 9.14 0.27
C ARG A 176 16.19 7.95 -0.69
N ILE A 177 15.14 7.89 -1.50
CA ILE A 177 14.85 6.76 -2.39
C ILE A 177 14.33 7.23 -3.76
N ASP A 178 14.35 6.34 -4.75
CA ASP A 178 13.71 6.59 -6.06
C ASP A 178 12.19 6.56 -5.90
N VAL A 179 11.53 7.70 -6.09
CA VAL A 179 10.07 7.85 -5.99
C VAL A 179 9.50 8.03 -7.39
N ARG A 180 8.51 7.21 -7.72
CA ARG A 180 7.80 7.24 -9.00
C ARG A 180 6.31 7.38 -8.72
N GLU A 181 5.70 8.41 -9.28
CA GLU A 181 4.25 8.58 -9.15
C GLU A 181 3.53 7.46 -9.89
N TRP A 182 2.47 6.97 -9.28
CA TRP A 182 1.53 5.97 -9.78
C TRP A 182 0.17 6.66 -9.95
N GLU A 183 -0.44 6.49 -11.12
CA GLU A 183 -1.79 6.98 -11.47
C GLU A 183 -2.61 5.83 -12.05
#